data_AF-A0A665WVA6-F1
#
_entry.id   AF-A0A665WVA6-F1
#
_cell.length_a   1.000
_cell.length_b   1.000
_cell.length_c   1.000
_cell.angle_alpha   90.00
_cell.angle_beta   90.00
_cell.angle_gamma   90.00
#
_symmetry.space_group_name_H-M   'P 1'
#
loop_
_entity.id
_entity.type
_entity.pdbx_description
1 polymer ?
#
loop_
_entity_poly.entity_id
_entity_poly.type
_entity_poly.pdbx_seq_one_letter_code
_entity_poly.pdbx_strand_id
1 'polypeptide(L)'
;MIVYVRYNLGPGVAIELQEEESVAKLKEVVGCQQGVQPEQLRVLFAGRELQSTATLQGCDLPEQSTVHVVLPPSGAPSSPLLLLQECLSQESKKQDRLTRLDLSSSRLPSTSTGLAVILEGSEKEEGSHGSAKEARDQVPAAGVRTYSTFFVYCKSCRSVQPGKLRVRCRSCKHTTLTLSKGPSCWDDVLLRGRIHGVCQSDGCNGNEAEFFMKCASHPTSDDDLSVALDLIMSNTRHVPCIACTDIMDVVLVFQCSERHVICLDCFRLYCQTRLNERQFVHDAVIGYTLPCASGCVDSLIKELHHFRVLGDEQYDRYLQYGAEECLLMIGGLMCPSPGCGAGLLPSDNTRRVECDQRVGCGFVFCRECREYYHEGACQTLPSPHIGEVSQC
;
A
#
# COMPACT_ATOMS: atom_id res chain seq x y z
N MET A 1 -7.47 9.02 27.55
CA MET A 1 -7.01 8.15 26.44
C MET A 1 -6.28 6.93 26.99
N ILE A 2 -6.48 5.76 26.37
CA ILE A 2 -5.72 4.54 26.70
C ILE A 2 -4.52 4.41 25.77
N VAL A 3 -3.33 4.17 26.32
CA VAL A 3 -2.09 3.87 25.56
C VAL A 3 -1.53 2.52 26.03
N TYR A 4 -1.10 1.69 25.09
CA TYR A 4 -0.41 0.44 25.40
C TYR A 4 1.09 0.68 25.51
N VAL A 5 1.67 0.35 26.65
CA VAL A 5 3.12 0.48 26.89
C VAL A 5 3.79 -0.87 26.84
N ARG A 6 4.85 -0.97 26.03
CA ARG A 6 5.76 -2.13 26.03
C ARG A 6 7.10 -1.72 26.61
N TYR A 7 7.36 -2.10 27.85
CA TYR A 7 8.65 -1.87 28.50
C TYR A 7 9.65 -2.96 28.10
N ASN A 8 10.81 -2.58 27.52
CA ASN A 8 11.88 -3.50 27.09
C ASN A 8 11.38 -4.75 26.34
N LEU A 9 10.43 -4.55 25.41
CA LEU A 9 9.83 -5.62 24.57
C LEU A 9 8.92 -6.60 25.31
N GLY A 10 8.56 -6.29 26.55
CA GLY A 10 7.59 -7.06 27.33
C GLY A 10 6.16 -7.02 26.77
N PRO A 11 5.21 -7.64 27.48
CA PRO A 11 3.79 -7.57 27.15
C PRO A 11 3.29 -6.12 27.18
N GLY A 12 2.32 -5.82 26.32
CA GLY A 12 1.69 -4.50 26.30
C GLY A 12 0.77 -4.32 27.51
N VAL A 13 1.05 -3.32 28.33
CA VAL A 13 0.21 -2.93 29.48
C VAL A 13 -0.60 -1.70 29.11
N ALA A 14 -1.91 -1.73 29.34
CA ALA A 14 -2.77 -0.57 29.14
C ALA A 14 -2.54 0.45 30.26
N ILE A 15 -2.25 1.70 29.90
CA ILE A 15 -2.15 2.83 30.83
C ILE A 15 -3.16 3.88 30.39
N GLU A 16 -3.97 4.34 31.33
CA GLU A 16 -4.93 5.41 31.15
C GLU A 16 -4.28 6.74 31.55
N LEU A 17 -4.27 7.70 30.61
CA LEU A 17 -3.71 9.04 30.77
C LEU A 17 -4.66 10.07 30.15
N GLN A 18 -4.56 11.33 30.58
CA GLN A 18 -5.26 12.44 29.92
C GLN A 18 -4.49 12.93 28.69
N GLU A 19 -5.16 13.53 27.71
CA GLU A 19 -4.51 13.95 26.45
C GLU A 19 -3.49 15.09 26.68
N GLU A 20 -3.73 15.91 27.69
CA GLU A 20 -2.93 17.09 28.05
C GLU A 20 -1.75 16.72 28.96
N GLU A 21 -1.72 15.49 29.49
CA GLU A 21 -0.60 15.01 30.30
C GLU A 21 0.68 14.91 29.48
N SER A 22 1.80 15.06 30.18
CA SER A 22 3.13 15.06 29.56
C SER A 22 3.69 13.65 29.42
N VAL A 23 4.64 13.49 28.51
CA VAL A 23 5.44 12.26 28.38
C VAL A 23 6.24 12.01 29.67
N ALA A 24 6.61 13.04 30.43
CA ALA A 24 7.21 12.87 31.76
C ALA A 24 6.29 12.07 32.69
N LYS A 25 4.97 12.35 32.67
CA LYS A 25 4.00 11.62 33.49
C LYS A 25 3.94 10.14 33.12
N LEU A 26 3.95 9.84 31.82
CA LEU A 26 4.05 8.46 31.34
C LEU A 26 5.34 7.78 31.84
N LYS A 27 6.49 8.46 31.81
CA LYS A 27 7.76 7.94 32.34
C LYS A 27 7.68 7.70 33.85
N GLU A 28 7.06 8.59 34.62
CA GLU A 28 6.85 8.40 36.07
C GLU A 28 6.04 7.14 36.35
N VAL A 29 4.91 6.95 35.65
CA VAL A 29 4.04 5.77 35.85
C VAL A 29 4.81 4.49 35.56
N VAL A 30 5.50 4.43 34.42
CA VAL A 30 6.28 3.25 34.03
C VAL A 30 7.48 3.03 34.96
N GLY A 31 8.18 4.09 35.34
CA GLY A 31 9.31 4.05 36.27
C GLY A 31 8.91 3.50 37.64
N CYS A 32 7.80 3.98 38.21
CA CYS A 32 7.25 3.46 39.45
C CYS A 32 6.88 1.97 39.36
N GLN A 33 6.29 1.53 38.25
CA GLN A 33 5.92 0.12 38.05
C GLN A 33 7.14 -0.80 37.90
N GLN A 34 8.23 -0.31 37.31
CA GLN A 34 9.43 -1.09 37.00
C GLN A 34 10.56 -0.91 38.02
N GLY A 35 10.43 0.02 38.99
CA GLY A 35 11.47 0.34 39.96
C GLY A 35 12.67 1.09 39.37
N VAL A 36 12.44 1.88 38.32
CA VAL A 36 13.48 2.61 37.55
C VAL A 36 13.20 4.12 37.62
N GLN A 37 14.26 4.93 37.69
CA GLN A 37 14.11 6.38 37.69
C GLN A 37 13.57 6.87 36.33
N PRO A 38 12.56 7.76 36.30
CA PRO A 38 11.90 8.17 35.07
C PRO A 38 12.85 8.86 34.09
N GLU A 39 13.91 9.51 34.57
CA GLU A 39 14.93 10.19 33.75
C GLU A 39 15.76 9.19 32.92
N GLN A 40 15.85 7.93 33.36
CA GLN A 40 16.58 6.88 32.64
C GLN A 40 15.74 6.26 31.51
N LEU A 41 14.44 6.50 31.49
CA LEU A 41 13.53 5.91 30.52
C LEU A 41 13.44 6.75 29.24
N ARG A 42 13.45 6.06 28.10
CA ARG A 42 13.20 6.67 26.78
C ARG A 42 11.88 6.14 26.23
N VAL A 43 11.02 7.05 25.80
CA VAL A 43 9.71 6.71 25.22
C VAL A 43 9.81 6.85 23.71
N LEU A 44 9.57 5.77 23.00
CA LEU A 44 9.70 5.68 21.55
C LEU A 44 8.34 5.49 20.90
N PHE A 45 8.06 6.30 19.88
CA PHE A 45 6.85 6.19 19.06
C PHE A 45 7.16 6.58 17.62
N ALA A 46 6.70 5.76 16.67
CA ALA A 46 6.81 6.00 15.23
C ALA A 46 8.21 6.44 14.76
N GLY A 47 9.26 5.74 15.23
CA GLY A 47 10.64 5.98 14.81
C GLY A 47 11.34 7.15 15.51
N ARG A 48 10.76 7.69 16.58
CA ARG A 48 11.26 8.87 17.30
C ARG A 48 11.22 8.68 18.79
N GLU A 49 12.09 9.39 19.48
CA GLU A 49 12.00 9.59 20.91
C GLU A 49 11.08 10.77 21.24
N LEU A 50 10.15 10.54 22.16
CA LEU A 50 9.24 11.56 22.68
C LEU A 50 9.90 12.30 23.84
N GLN A 51 9.89 13.63 23.76
CA GLN A 51 10.49 14.52 24.76
C GLN A 51 9.62 14.59 26.01
N SER A 52 10.23 14.58 27.20
CA SER A 52 9.52 14.61 28.49
C SER A 52 8.59 15.82 28.63
N THR A 53 8.92 16.96 28.01
CA THR A 53 8.11 18.19 28.03
C THR A 53 6.94 18.20 27.05
N ALA A 54 6.85 17.24 26.13
CA ALA A 54 5.76 17.17 25.17
C ALA A 54 4.50 16.58 25.81
N THR A 55 3.33 17.05 25.39
CA THR A 55 2.03 16.46 25.76
C THR A 55 1.71 15.27 24.88
N LEU A 56 0.90 14.33 25.37
CA LEU A 56 0.48 13.15 24.60
C LEU A 56 -0.28 13.56 23.32
N GLN A 57 -1.16 14.55 23.42
CA GLN A 57 -1.85 15.14 22.27
C GLN A 57 -0.86 15.75 21.26
N GLY A 58 0.15 16.49 21.74
CA GLY A 58 1.20 17.07 20.90
C GLY A 58 2.04 16.02 20.18
N CYS A 59 2.11 14.80 20.71
CA CYS A 59 2.83 13.65 20.15
C CYS A 59 2.06 12.90 19.05
N ASP A 60 0.85 13.32 18.67
CA ASP A 60 0.00 12.63 17.69
C ASP A 60 -0.15 11.13 18.05
N LEU A 61 -0.47 10.85 19.32
CA LEU A 61 -0.77 9.50 19.79
C LEU A 61 -2.28 9.26 19.70
N PRO A 62 -2.79 8.51 18.70
CA PRO A 62 -4.17 8.07 18.71
C PRO A 62 -4.48 7.24 19.96
N GLU A 63 -5.76 7.18 20.33
CA GLU A 63 -6.25 6.24 21.33
C GLU A 63 -5.89 4.79 20.95
N GLN A 64 -5.57 3.98 21.96
CA GLN A 64 -5.10 2.59 21.83
C GLN A 64 -3.80 2.42 21.02
N SER A 65 -2.98 3.48 20.90
CA SER A 65 -1.65 3.36 20.32
C SER A 65 -0.69 2.61 21.22
N THR A 66 0.28 1.91 20.62
CA THR A 66 1.39 1.28 21.33
C THR A 66 2.63 2.16 21.32
N VAL A 67 3.21 2.40 22.49
CA VAL A 67 4.50 3.08 22.68
C VAL A 67 5.51 2.12 23.31
N HIS A 68 6.78 2.27 22.93
CA HIS A 68 7.86 1.43 23.47
C HIS A 68 8.64 2.25 24.49
N VAL A 69 8.74 1.74 25.71
CA VAL A 69 9.56 2.36 26.75
C VAL A 69 10.79 1.49 26.93
N VAL A 70 11.96 2.07 26.73
CA VAL A 70 13.22 1.34 26.84
C VAL A 70 14.07 1.96 27.95
N LEU A 71 14.75 1.08 28.69
CA LEU A 71 15.87 1.44 29.54
C LEU A 71 17.15 1.22 28.71
N PRO A 72 17.87 2.29 28.33
CA PRO A 72 19.12 2.13 27.60
C PRO A 72 20.15 1.32 28.42
N PRO A 73 21.00 0.50 27.78
CA PRO A 73 22.01 -0.25 28.49
C PRO A 73 22.96 0.69 29.24
N SER A 74 23.17 0.40 30.54
CA SER A 74 24.11 1.13 31.39
C SER A 74 25.54 0.92 30.86
N GLY A 75 26.13 1.98 30.29
CA GLY A 75 27.52 1.96 29.82
C GLY A 75 27.74 2.32 28.35
N ALA A 76 26.71 2.61 27.56
CA ALA A 76 26.91 3.31 26.29
C ALA A 76 27.09 4.81 26.60
N PRO A 77 28.31 5.40 26.52
CA PRO A 77 28.38 6.84 26.36
C PRO A 77 27.51 7.14 25.15
N SER A 78 26.62 8.12 25.29
CA SER A 78 25.85 8.71 24.19
C SER A 78 26.69 8.64 22.92
N SER A 79 26.33 7.73 22.02
CA SER A 79 27.06 7.57 20.77
C SER A 79 27.24 8.97 20.20
N PRO A 80 28.44 9.37 19.71
CA PRO A 80 28.62 10.68 19.10
C PRO A 80 27.52 10.98 18.07
N LEU A 81 26.95 9.94 17.45
CA LEU A 81 25.79 10.01 16.56
C LEU A 81 24.47 10.36 17.25
N LEU A 82 24.19 9.90 18.49
CA LEU A 82 23.00 10.28 19.26
C LEU A 82 23.04 11.75 19.70
N LEU A 83 24.21 12.25 20.11
CA LEU A 83 24.39 13.67 20.43
C LEU A 83 24.32 14.56 19.18
N LEU A 84 24.92 14.12 18.06
CA LEU A 84 24.77 14.83 16.78
C LEU A 84 23.31 14.85 16.32
N GLN A 85 22.59 13.74 16.52
CA GLN A 85 21.17 13.62 16.22
C GLN A 85 20.31 14.55 17.08
N GLU A 86 20.58 14.70 18.37
CA GLU A 86 19.89 15.66 19.25
C GLU A 86 20.11 17.12 18.82
N CYS A 87 21.32 17.47 18.36
CA CYS A 87 21.62 18.80 17.83
C CYS A 87 20.94 19.05 16.47
N LEU A 88 20.93 18.08 15.55
CA LEU A 88 20.34 18.23 14.21
C LEU A 88 18.80 18.21 14.23
N SER A 89 18.19 17.53 15.21
CA SER A 89 16.73 17.43 15.33
C SER A 89 16.06 18.73 15.83
N GLN A 90 16.83 19.72 16.30
CA GLN A 90 16.27 20.99 16.75
C GLN A 90 15.79 21.88 15.60
N GLU A 91 16.31 21.71 14.38
CA GLU A 91 16.01 22.58 13.23
C GLU A 91 14.90 22.05 12.29
N SER A 92 14.55 20.75 12.31
CA SER A 92 13.61 20.13 11.34
C SER A 92 12.21 19.76 11.89
N LYS A 93 11.76 20.41 12.97
CA LYS A 93 10.70 19.91 13.89
C LYS A 93 9.32 19.55 13.31
N LYS A 94 8.96 19.93 12.07
CA LYS A 94 7.63 19.62 11.49
C LYS A 94 7.62 18.55 10.40
N GLN A 95 8.71 18.31 9.68
CA GLN A 95 8.68 17.55 8.42
C GLN A 95 8.97 16.04 8.58
N ASP A 96 9.55 15.64 9.71
CA ASP A 96 10.06 14.28 9.89
C ASP A 96 9.07 13.32 10.63
N ARG A 97 7.82 13.72 10.90
CA ARG A 97 6.85 12.91 11.69
C ARG A 97 6.16 11.89 10.79
N LEU A 98 6.40 10.59 11.03
CA LEU A 98 5.70 9.53 10.27
C LEU A 98 4.18 9.60 10.41
N THR A 99 3.65 10.19 11.50
CA THR A 99 2.21 10.38 11.74
C THR A 99 1.55 11.45 10.86
N ARG A 100 2.32 12.38 10.29
CA ARG A 100 1.83 13.50 9.46
C ARG A 100 2.51 13.57 8.09
N LEU A 101 3.20 12.51 7.69
CA LEU A 101 3.98 12.49 6.46
C LEU A 101 3.05 12.39 5.24
N ASP A 102 3.16 13.33 4.31
CA ASP A 102 2.48 13.29 3.01
C ASP A 102 3.47 13.09 1.86
N LEU A 103 3.36 11.96 1.16
CA LEU A 103 4.19 11.64 -0.01
C LEU A 103 3.43 11.82 -1.33
N SER A 104 2.14 12.21 -1.30
CA SER A 104 1.28 12.34 -2.49
C SER A 104 1.75 13.43 -3.45
N SER A 105 2.31 14.52 -2.93
CA SER A 105 2.77 15.67 -3.71
C SER A 105 3.88 15.33 -4.72
N SER A 106 4.61 14.23 -4.49
CA SER A 106 5.64 13.73 -5.41
C SER A 106 5.06 12.99 -6.63
N ARG A 107 3.79 12.54 -6.56
CA ARG A 107 3.17 11.68 -7.57
C ARG A 107 1.99 12.35 -8.29
N LEU A 108 1.27 13.27 -7.64
CA LEU A 108 0.20 14.02 -8.29
C LEU A 108 0.77 14.97 -9.37
N PRO A 109 0.10 15.10 -10.53
CA PRO A 109 0.52 16.03 -11.58
C PRO A 109 0.41 17.48 -11.12
N SER A 110 1.34 18.33 -11.59
CA SER A 110 1.48 19.74 -11.19
C SER A 110 0.39 20.65 -11.74
N THR A 111 -0.29 20.24 -12.82
CA THR A 111 -1.23 21.05 -13.58
C THR A 111 -2.46 20.23 -13.97
N SER A 112 -3.65 20.79 -13.79
CA SER A 112 -4.91 20.26 -14.32
C SER A 112 -5.02 20.53 -15.83
N THR A 113 -4.01 20.14 -16.61
CA THR A 113 -4.08 20.28 -18.07
C THR A 113 -4.84 19.08 -18.65
N GLY A 114 -6.16 19.10 -18.46
CA GLY A 114 -7.12 18.24 -19.14
C GLY A 114 -8.06 19.10 -19.98
N LEU A 115 -7.79 19.16 -21.28
CA LEU A 115 -8.73 19.39 -22.39
C LEU A 115 -10.03 20.17 -22.06
N ALA A 116 -9.93 21.50 -21.99
CA ALA A 116 -11.08 22.35 -22.27
C ALA A 116 -11.14 22.58 -23.80
N VAL A 117 -11.92 21.75 -24.50
CA VAL A 117 -12.33 22.07 -25.87
C VAL A 117 -13.28 23.26 -25.78
N ILE A 118 -12.80 24.39 -26.28
CA ILE A 118 -13.54 25.63 -26.46
C ILE A 118 -14.73 25.35 -27.38
N LEU A 119 -15.95 25.44 -26.85
CA LEU A 119 -17.12 25.81 -27.64
C LEU A 119 -17.45 27.26 -27.33
N GLU A 120 -16.73 28.17 -28.00
CA GLU A 120 -17.17 29.54 -28.17
C GLU A 120 -18.33 29.53 -29.16
N GLY A 121 -19.54 29.77 -28.62
CA GLY A 121 -20.75 30.05 -29.37
C GLY A 121 -21.40 31.28 -28.76
N SER A 122 -20.92 32.43 -29.23
CA SER A 122 -21.35 33.80 -28.96
C SER A 122 -22.87 34.00 -28.89
N GLU A 123 -23.32 34.76 -27.89
CA GLU A 123 -24.34 35.80 -28.06
C GLU A 123 -24.21 36.88 -26.97
N LYS A 124 -24.36 38.12 -27.42
CA LYS A 124 -24.11 39.40 -26.73
C LYS A 124 -25.29 39.78 -25.85
N GLU A 125 -25.06 40.53 -24.77
CA GLU A 125 -25.56 41.90 -24.60
C GLU A 125 -25.18 42.51 -23.23
N GLU A 126 -24.83 43.79 -23.27
CA GLU A 126 -24.42 44.65 -22.15
C GLU A 126 -25.64 45.22 -21.39
N GLY A 127 -25.48 45.53 -20.09
CA GLY A 127 -26.43 46.42 -19.41
C GLY A 127 -26.42 46.49 -17.88
N SER A 128 -25.58 47.37 -17.33
CA SER A 128 -25.86 48.34 -16.25
C SER A 128 -26.26 47.93 -14.80
N HIS A 129 -25.45 48.43 -13.86
CA HIS A 129 -25.72 48.97 -12.50
C HIS A 129 -26.73 48.31 -11.53
N GLY A 130 -26.25 47.98 -10.32
CA GLY A 130 -27.10 48.05 -9.11
C GLY A 130 -26.63 47.29 -7.87
N SER A 131 -26.09 48.04 -6.89
CA SER A 131 -26.15 47.84 -5.43
C SER A 131 -25.60 46.58 -4.76
N ALA A 132 -24.60 46.85 -3.93
CA ALA A 132 -24.16 46.03 -2.80
C ALA A 132 -25.32 45.64 -1.87
N LYS A 133 -25.42 44.34 -1.58
CA LYS A 133 -25.96 43.82 -0.33
C LYS A 133 -25.03 42.72 0.17
N GLU A 134 -24.34 43.04 1.26
CA GLU A 134 -23.57 42.12 2.08
C GLU A 134 -24.51 41.05 2.63
N ALA A 135 -24.41 39.83 2.10
CA ALA A 135 -24.88 38.62 2.77
C ALA A 135 -23.66 37.97 3.42
N ARG A 136 -23.52 38.20 4.72
CA ARG A 136 -22.59 37.48 5.59
C ARG A 136 -23.07 36.04 5.71
N ASP A 137 -22.64 35.18 4.80
CA ASP A 137 -22.70 33.74 5.02
C ASP A 137 -21.41 33.24 5.67
N GLN A 138 -21.62 32.64 6.82
CA GLN A 138 -20.64 32.14 7.76
C GLN A 138 -19.87 31.01 7.11
N VAL A 139 -18.58 31.23 6.84
CA VAL A 139 -17.63 30.15 6.57
C VAL A 139 -17.56 29.32 7.86
N PRO A 140 -17.97 28.04 7.87
CA PRO A 140 -17.75 27.21 9.04
C PRO A 140 -16.24 27.01 9.14
N ALA A 141 -15.70 27.26 10.34
CA ALA A 141 -14.30 27.03 10.67
C ALA A 141 -13.86 25.65 10.15
N ALA A 142 -12.92 25.67 9.20
CA ALA A 142 -12.34 24.46 8.63
C ALA A 142 -11.65 23.67 9.76
N GLY A 143 -12.36 22.71 10.33
CA GLY A 143 -11.76 21.66 11.13
C GLY A 143 -10.63 21.04 10.33
N VAL A 144 -9.46 20.91 10.94
CA VAL A 144 -8.28 20.30 10.35
C VAL A 144 -8.65 18.89 9.91
N ARG A 145 -9.02 18.70 8.64
CA ARG A 145 -9.26 17.39 8.05
C ARG A 145 -7.92 16.67 8.05
N THR A 146 -7.75 15.70 8.94
CA THR A 146 -6.64 14.74 8.92
C THR A 146 -6.75 13.91 7.65
N TYR A 147 -6.17 14.40 6.56
CA TYR A 147 -6.03 13.61 5.33
C TYR A 147 -5.11 12.43 5.62
N SER A 148 -5.61 11.23 5.41
CA SER A 148 -4.78 10.02 5.49
C SER A 148 -3.96 9.92 4.21
N THR A 149 -2.65 10.02 4.35
CA THR A 149 -1.71 10.13 3.23
C THR A 149 -1.29 8.78 2.67
N PHE A 150 -1.50 7.71 3.45
CA PHE A 150 -1.15 6.34 3.10
C PHE A 150 -2.40 5.49 3.05
N PHE A 151 -2.42 4.54 2.11
CA PHE A 151 -3.50 3.57 1.96
C PHE A 151 -2.94 2.16 1.99
N VAL A 152 -3.72 1.24 2.56
CA VAL A 152 -3.39 -0.18 2.66
C VAL A 152 -4.60 -1.03 2.28
N TYR A 153 -4.36 -2.25 1.81
CA TYR A 153 -5.41 -3.27 1.84
C TYR A 153 -5.42 -3.94 3.20
N CYS A 154 -6.50 -3.77 3.96
CA CYS A 154 -6.68 -4.42 5.26
C CYS A 154 -7.41 -5.75 5.08
N LYS A 155 -6.80 -6.86 5.53
CA LYS A 155 -7.41 -8.19 5.47
C LYS A 155 -8.62 -8.34 6.39
N SER A 156 -8.61 -7.65 7.53
CA SER A 156 -9.72 -7.65 8.50
C SER A 156 -10.92 -6.84 7.99
N CYS A 157 -10.68 -5.67 7.38
CA CYS A 157 -11.73 -4.84 6.78
C CYS A 157 -12.14 -5.30 5.37
N ARG A 158 -11.36 -6.18 4.74
CA ARG A 158 -11.54 -6.66 3.35
C ARG A 158 -11.72 -5.53 2.33
N SER A 159 -10.98 -4.44 2.52
CA SER A 159 -11.12 -3.22 1.74
C SER A 159 -9.87 -2.35 1.85
N VAL A 160 -9.77 -1.37 0.94
CA VAL A 160 -8.75 -0.32 1.01
C VAL A 160 -9.09 0.59 2.20
N GLN A 161 -8.11 0.81 3.07
CA GLN A 161 -8.25 1.59 4.28
C GLN A 161 -7.10 2.58 4.42
N PRO A 162 -7.30 3.69 5.14
CA PRO A 162 -6.21 4.52 5.61
C PRO A 162 -5.15 3.70 6.33
N GLY A 163 -3.89 3.98 6.03
CA GLY A 163 -2.70 3.30 6.56
C GLY A 163 -1.95 4.17 7.58
N LYS A 164 -1.31 3.50 8.55
CA LYS A 164 -0.38 4.10 9.50
C LYS A 164 1.03 3.60 9.19
N LEU A 165 1.92 4.52 8.83
CA LEU A 165 3.34 4.22 8.63
C LEU A 165 4.03 3.97 9.98
N ARG A 166 4.79 2.88 10.05
CA ARG A 166 5.57 2.45 11.21
C ARG A 166 6.96 2.03 10.75
N VAL A 167 7.88 1.95 11.71
CA VAL A 167 9.27 1.56 11.45
C VAL A 167 9.77 0.64 12.54
N ARG A 168 10.59 -0.33 12.15
CA ARG A 168 11.28 -1.25 13.05
C ARG A 168 12.75 -1.39 12.65
N CYS A 169 13.56 -1.86 13.58
CA CYS A 169 14.94 -2.25 13.32
C CYS A 169 14.95 -3.46 12.37
N ARG A 170 15.70 -3.37 11.27
CA ARG A 170 15.82 -4.47 10.32
C ARG A 170 16.45 -5.72 10.96
N SER A 171 17.41 -5.53 11.87
CA SER A 171 18.19 -6.60 12.50
C SER A 171 17.40 -7.38 13.55
N CYS A 172 16.78 -6.69 14.52
CA CYS A 172 16.05 -7.34 15.62
C CYS A 172 14.53 -7.37 15.46
N LYS A 173 13.98 -6.74 14.43
CA LYS A 173 12.53 -6.60 14.16
C LYS A 173 11.73 -5.83 15.20
N HIS A 174 12.37 -5.23 16.19
CA HIS A 174 11.71 -4.41 17.19
C HIS A 174 11.49 -2.97 16.71
N THR A 175 10.37 -2.38 17.12
CA THR A 175 9.93 -0.99 16.88
C THR A 175 10.64 0.02 17.79
N THR A 176 11.87 -0.27 18.19
CA THR A 176 12.74 0.52 19.07
C THR A 176 13.81 1.28 18.30
N LEU A 177 13.74 1.32 16.97
CA LEU A 177 14.69 2.06 16.13
C LEU A 177 14.30 3.54 16.06
N THR A 178 15.24 4.42 16.41
CA THR A 178 15.10 5.87 16.25
C THR A 178 15.74 6.29 14.93
N LEU A 179 15.01 7.01 14.07
CA LEU A 179 15.47 7.37 12.73
C LEU A 179 16.41 8.57 12.73
N SER A 180 17.44 8.53 11.87
CA SER A 180 18.34 9.66 11.61
C SER A 180 17.66 10.83 10.91
N LYS A 181 16.72 10.53 10.01
CA LYS A 181 15.90 11.47 9.25
C LYS A 181 14.55 10.84 8.90
N GLY A 182 13.53 11.66 8.64
CA GLY A 182 12.25 11.18 8.12
C GLY A 182 12.34 10.76 6.64
N PRO A 183 11.40 9.92 6.15
CA PRO A 183 11.22 9.68 4.73
C PRO A 183 10.67 10.92 4.04
N SER A 184 11.17 11.20 2.84
CA SER A 184 10.78 12.33 2.00
C SER A 184 10.03 11.90 0.74
N CYS A 185 10.15 10.63 0.36
CA CYS A 185 9.54 10.04 -0.82
C CYS A 185 9.22 8.56 -0.60
N TRP A 186 8.41 7.97 -1.48
CA TRP A 186 8.05 6.55 -1.38
C TRP A 186 9.27 5.62 -1.49
N ASP A 187 10.31 5.99 -2.23
CA ASP A 187 11.54 5.21 -2.33
C ASP A 187 12.23 5.05 -0.96
N ASP A 188 12.19 6.09 -0.12
CA ASP A 188 12.77 6.04 1.23
C ASP A 188 12.06 4.99 2.13
N VAL A 189 10.79 4.72 1.83
CA VAL A 189 9.93 3.79 2.59
C VAL A 189 10.01 2.38 2.02
N LEU A 190 9.96 2.25 0.69
CA LEU A 190 9.84 0.97 -0.01
C LEU A 190 11.21 0.30 -0.28
N LEU A 191 12.26 1.08 -0.51
CA LEU A 191 13.59 0.56 -0.82
C LEU A 191 14.45 0.39 0.43
N ARG A 192 15.19 -0.70 0.46
CA ARG A 192 16.08 -1.05 1.58
C ARG A 192 17.30 -0.14 1.62
N GLY A 193 17.82 0.11 2.83
CA GLY A 193 19.08 0.85 3.04
C GLY A 193 19.00 2.35 2.75
N ARG A 194 17.82 2.92 2.48
CA ARG A 194 17.65 4.36 2.22
C ARG A 194 17.70 5.20 3.49
N ILE A 195 17.11 4.69 4.57
CA ILE A 195 17.04 5.35 5.88
C ILE A 195 17.74 4.51 6.94
N HIS A 196 18.54 5.20 7.73
CA HIS A 196 19.28 4.63 8.84
C HIS A 196 18.77 5.19 10.16
N GLY A 197 19.10 4.52 11.24
CA GLY A 197 18.77 4.94 12.59
C GLY A 197 19.66 4.25 13.61
N VAL A 198 19.29 4.36 14.88
CA VAL A 198 19.95 3.67 15.99
C VAL A 198 18.90 2.86 16.73
N CYS A 199 19.08 1.53 16.74
CA CYS A 199 18.27 0.64 17.54
C CYS A 199 18.51 0.88 19.04
N GLN A 200 17.43 0.97 19.82
CA GLN A 200 17.49 1.15 21.28
C GLN A 200 17.20 -0.14 22.06
N SER A 201 17.05 -1.28 21.37
CA SER A 201 16.94 -2.57 22.03
C SER A 201 18.26 -2.98 22.65
N ASP A 202 18.19 -3.55 23.85
CA ASP A 202 19.34 -4.12 24.53
C ASP A 202 20.05 -5.18 23.66
N GLY A 203 21.38 -5.12 23.62
CA GLY A 203 22.21 -6.01 22.80
C GLY A 203 22.11 -5.85 21.28
N CYS A 204 21.42 -4.83 20.76
CA CYS A 204 21.23 -4.65 19.31
C CYS A 204 22.01 -3.46 18.73
N ASN A 205 22.93 -3.73 17.80
CA ASN A 205 23.69 -2.71 17.05
C ASN A 205 23.09 -2.41 15.66
N GLY A 206 21.80 -2.70 15.45
CA GLY A 206 21.14 -2.49 14.16
C GLY A 206 20.98 -1.01 13.82
N ASN A 207 21.29 -0.64 12.58
CA ASN A 207 21.25 0.74 12.09
C ASN A 207 20.35 0.94 10.85
N GLU A 208 19.75 -0.12 10.31
CA GLU A 208 18.88 -0.04 9.14
C GLU A 208 17.40 0.01 9.54
N ALA A 209 16.68 0.98 8.97
CA ALA A 209 15.24 1.11 9.12
C ALA A 209 14.49 0.13 8.19
N GLU A 210 13.48 -0.54 8.72
CA GLU A 210 12.51 -1.30 7.96
C GLU A 210 11.12 -0.70 8.20
N PHE A 211 10.56 -0.07 7.17
CA PHE A 211 9.21 0.49 7.24
C PHE A 211 8.15 -0.58 6.99
N PHE A 212 7.00 -0.39 7.61
CA PHE A 212 5.83 -1.22 7.41
C PHE A 212 4.56 -0.41 7.68
N MET A 213 3.43 -0.89 7.16
CA MET A 213 2.14 -0.23 7.31
C MET A 213 1.18 -1.09 8.13
N LYS A 214 0.29 -0.42 8.87
CA LYS A 214 -0.84 -1.02 9.57
C LYS A 214 -2.14 -0.35 9.16
N CYS A 215 -3.27 -1.05 9.30
CA CYS A 215 -4.59 -0.46 9.14
C CYS A 215 -4.82 0.63 10.21
N ALA A 216 -5.36 1.78 9.79
CA ALA A 216 -5.69 2.86 10.70
C ALA A 216 -7.09 2.74 11.31
N SER A 217 -7.98 1.99 10.65
CA SER A 217 -9.42 1.94 10.93
C SER A 217 -9.82 1.04 12.10
N HIS A 218 -8.88 0.26 12.65
CA HIS A 218 -9.08 -0.52 13.86
C HIS A 218 -7.77 -0.65 14.65
N PRO A 219 -7.83 -1.05 15.93
CA PRO A 219 -6.64 -1.42 16.71
C PRO A 219 -5.90 -2.59 16.07
N THR A 220 -4.58 -2.50 15.98
CA THR A 220 -3.71 -3.48 15.29
C THR A 220 -2.53 -3.86 16.19
N SER A 221 -2.20 -5.16 16.26
CA SER A 221 -0.99 -5.63 16.94
C SER A 221 0.26 -5.27 16.12
N ASP A 222 1.46 -5.49 16.66
CA ASP A 222 2.72 -5.25 15.93
C ASP A 222 2.94 -6.19 14.75
N ASP A 223 2.32 -7.37 14.80
CA ASP A 223 2.42 -8.39 13.75
C ASP A 223 1.33 -8.25 12.67
N ASP A 224 0.33 -7.39 12.89
CA ASP A 224 -0.76 -7.14 11.94
C ASP A 224 -0.31 -6.18 10.83
N LEU A 225 0.49 -6.73 9.90
CA LEU A 225 1.05 -6.01 8.76
C LEU A 225 0.02 -5.91 7.64
N SER A 226 -0.17 -4.70 7.12
CA SER A 226 -0.97 -4.43 5.92
C SER A 226 -0.07 -4.01 4.77
N VAL A 227 -0.40 -4.44 3.55
CA VAL A 227 0.40 -4.10 2.35
C VAL A 227 0.11 -2.64 1.96
N ALA A 228 1.17 -1.88 1.72
CA ALA A 228 1.08 -0.50 1.24
C ALA A 228 0.58 -0.48 -0.21
N LEU A 229 -0.44 0.34 -0.48
CA LEU A 229 -0.93 0.61 -1.82
C LEU A 229 -0.40 1.97 -2.26
N ASP A 230 0.86 2.00 -2.71
CA ASP A 230 1.61 3.23 -2.95
C ASP A 230 1.07 4.07 -4.12
N LEU A 231 0.30 3.47 -5.04
CA LEU A 231 -0.36 4.20 -6.13
C LEU A 231 -1.67 4.86 -5.68
N ILE A 232 -2.25 4.48 -4.55
CA ILE A 232 -3.48 5.06 -4.01
C ILE A 232 -3.11 6.20 -3.06
N MET A 233 -3.70 7.37 -3.27
CA MET A 233 -3.43 8.56 -2.46
C MET A 233 -4.63 9.50 -2.38
N SER A 234 -4.59 10.42 -1.41
CA SER A 234 -5.56 11.51 -1.34
C SER A 234 -5.38 12.47 -2.51
N ASN A 235 -6.48 12.87 -3.11
CA ASN A 235 -6.54 13.79 -4.23
C ASN A 235 -6.54 15.25 -3.75
N THR A 236 -5.45 15.66 -3.11
CA THR A 236 -5.30 17.02 -2.54
C THR A 236 -5.29 18.13 -3.59
N ARG A 237 -5.11 17.78 -4.88
CA ARG A 237 -5.13 18.71 -6.02
C ARG A 237 -6.42 18.69 -6.82
N HIS A 238 -7.44 17.95 -6.37
CA HIS A 238 -8.74 17.86 -7.04
C HIS A 238 -8.65 17.48 -8.53
N VAL A 239 -7.73 16.58 -8.88
CA VAL A 239 -7.53 16.11 -10.25
C VAL A 239 -8.71 15.20 -10.63
N PRO A 240 -9.41 15.47 -11.75
CA PRO A 240 -10.54 14.64 -12.17
C PRO A 240 -10.09 13.24 -12.61
N CYS A 241 -10.96 12.25 -12.39
CA CYS A 241 -10.76 10.89 -12.89
C CYS A 241 -10.72 10.88 -14.42
N ILE A 242 -9.74 10.21 -15.02
CA ILE A 242 -9.64 10.11 -16.48
C ILE A 242 -10.83 9.40 -17.15
N ALA A 243 -11.52 8.52 -16.42
CA ALA A 243 -12.60 7.72 -16.96
C ALA A 243 -13.98 8.38 -16.80
N CYS A 244 -14.32 8.86 -15.59
CA CYS A 244 -15.64 9.44 -15.30
C CYS A 244 -15.64 10.96 -15.19
N THR A 245 -14.48 11.62 -15.23
CA THR A 245 -14.29 13.07 -15.04
C THR A 245 -14.67 13.62 -13.66
N ASP A 246 -15.24 12.80 -12.77
CA ASP A 246 -15.54 13.19 -11.40
C ASP A 246 -14.28 13.40 -10.56
N ILE A 247 -14.37 14.31 -9.59
CA ILE A 247 -13.32 14.58 -8.61
C ILE A 247 -13.63 13.77 -7.35
N MET A 248 -12.77 12.78 -7.07
CA MET A 248 -12.88 11.92 -5.89
C MET A 248 -11.75 12.22 -4.92
N ASP A 249 -12.02 12.11 -3.61
CA ASP A 249 -11.04 12.40 -2.54
C ASP A 249 -9.88 11.41 -2.50
N VAL A 250 -10.09 10.17 -2.97
CA VAL A 250 -9.07 9.10 -3.00
C VAL A 250 -9.01 8.55 -4.41
N VAL A 251 -7.81 8.52 -4.97
CA VAL A 251 -7.55 8.17 -6.36
C VAL A 251 -6.32 7.29 -6.48
N LEU A 252 -6.24 6.53 -7.58
CA LEU A 252 -5.04 5.84 -8.00
C LEU A 252 -4.32 6.68 -9.06
N VAL A 253 -3.00 6.82 -8.91
CA VAL A 253 -2.14 7.53 -9.87
C VAL A 253 -1.21 6.54 -10.55
N PHE A 254 -1.35 6.40 -11.87
CA PHE A 254 -0.49 5.53 -12.67
C PHE A 254 0.95 6.07 -12.72
N GLN A 255 1.92 5.17 -12.92
CA GLN A 255 3.34 5.52 -13.02
C GLN A 255 3.79 5.92 -14.44
N CYS A 256 2.86 6.28 -15.34
CA CYS A 256 3.20 6.80 -16.67
C CYS A 256 3.75 8.25 -16.61
N SER A 257 4.30 8.73 -17.74
CA SER A 257 4.83 10.11 -17.87
C SER A 257 3.81 11.17 -17.47
N GLU A 258 2.55 10.99 -17.89
CA GLU A 258 1.45 11.93 -17.66
C GLU A 258 0.82 11.82 -16.26
N ARG A 259 1.24 10.83 -15.45
CA ARG A 259 0.67 10.58 -14.11
C ARG A 259 -0.86 10.54 -14.10
N HIS A 260 -1.45 9.81 -15.06
CA HIS A 260 -2.90 9.70 -15.19
C HIS A 260 -3.55 9.26 -13.88
N VAL A 261 -4.65 9.91 -13.54
CA VAL A 261 -5.41 9.71 -12.30
C VAL A 261 -6.72 8.99 -12.62
N ILE A 262 -7.06 7.97 -11.84
CA ILE A 262 -8.31 7.21 -11.95
C ILE A 262 -8.91 7.03 -10.56
N CYS A 263 -10.22 7.22 -10.39
CA CYS A 263 -10.88 6.93 -9.13
C CYS A 263 -10.93 5.42 -8.87
N LEU A 264 -11.12 5.01 -7.61
CA LEU A 264 -11.11 3.59 -7.24
C LEU A 264 -12.25 2.79 -7.88
N ASP A 265 -13.41 3.40 -8.09
CA ASP A 265 -14.56 2.74 -8.73
C ASP A 265 -14.27 2.44 -10.20
N CYS A 266 -13.79 3.44 -10.96
CA CYS A 266 -13.38 3.25 -12.34
C CYS A 266 -12.19 2.29 -12.47
N PHE A 267 -11.25 2.31 -11.52
CA PHE A 267 -10.13 1.38 -11.51
C PHE A 267 -10.58 -0.06 -11.27
N ARG A 268 -11.52 -0.28 -10.33
CA ARG A 268 -12.13 -1.59 -10.10
C ARG A 268 -12.83 -2.10 -11.36
N LEU A 269 -13.64 -1.26 -12.02
CA LEU A 269 -14.33 -1.62 -13.26
C LEU A 269 -13.34 -1.94 -14.38
N TYR A 270 -12.31 -1.11 -14.56
CA TYR A 270 -11.23 -1.35 -15.51
C TYR A 270 -10.57 -2.72 -15.29
N CYS A 271 -10.19 -3.03 -14.04
CA CYS A 271 -9.61 -4.32 -13.71
C CYS A 271 -10.58 -5.48 -13.97
N GLN A 272 -11.85 -5.34 -13.59
CA GLN A 272 -12.84 -6.40 -13.75
C GLN A 272 -13.13 -6.71 -15.22
N THR A 273 -13.27 -5.69 -16.07
CA THR A 273 -13.47 -5.87 -17.51
C THR A 273 -12.27 -6.57 -18.14
N ARG A 274 -11.05 -6.10 -17.87
CA ARG A 274 -9.83 -6.73 -18.41
C ARG A 274 -9.61 -8.15 -17.89
N LEU A 275 -10.03 -8.45 -16.66
CA LEU A 275 -9.95 -9.79 -16.09
C LEU A 275 -10.92 -10.75 -16.81
N ASN A 276 -12.16 -10.31 -17.02
CA ASN A 276 -13.17 -11.12 -17.71
C ASN A 276 -12.79 -11.39 -19.17
N GLU A 277 -12.14 -10.45 -19.83
CA GLU A 277 -11.69 -10.56 -21.22
C GLU A 277 -10.31 -11.24 -21.37
N ARG A 278 -9.68 -11.69 -20.28
CA ARG A 278 -8.29 -12.23 -20.25
C ARG A 278 -7.26 -11.30 -20.93
N GLN A 279 -7.36 -10.00 -20.65
CA GLN A 279 -6.49 -8.95 -21.22
C GLN A 279 -5.51 -8.35 -20.20
N PHE A 280 -5.29 -9.02 -19.08
CA PHE A 280 -4.13 -8.73 -18.25
C PHE A 280 -2.87 -9.14 -19.00
N VAL A 281 -1.78 -8.41 -18.75
CA VAL A 281 -0.50 -8.62 -19.42
C VAL A 281 0.43 -9.36 -18.48
N HIS A 282 1.03 -10.45 -18.96
CA HIS A 282 2.09 -11.13 -18.24
C HIS A 282 3.44 -10.46 -18.52
N ASP A 283 4.09 -9.97 -17.47
CA ASP A 283 5.48 -9.51 -17.50
C ASP A 283 6.37 -10.48 -16.70
N ALA A 284 7.55 -10.81 -17.24
CA ALA A 284 8.42 -11.82 -16.66
C ALA A 284 8.99 -11.47 -15.27
N VAL A 285 9.04 -10.19 -14.92
CA VAL A 285 9.60 -9.70 -13.65
C VAL A 285 8.48 -9.30 -12.68
N ILE A 286 7.46 -8.61 -13.18
CA ILE A 286 6.36 -8.09 -12.38
C ILE A 286 5.30 -9.17 -12.12
N GLY A 287 5.02 -10.03 -13.12
CA GLY A 287 3.92 -10.99 -13.11
C GLY A 287 2.71 -10.52 -13.91
N TYR A 288 1.52 -10.97 -13.51
CA TYR A 288 0.27 -10.69 -14.23
C TYR A 288 -0.30 -9.33 -13.81
N THR A 289 -0.31 -8.35 -14.71
CA THR A 289 -0.58 -6.94 -14.36
C THR A 289 -1.35 -6.20 -15.45
N LEU A 290 -1.62 -4.91 -15.22
CA LEU A 290 -2.26 -4.00 -16.17
C LEU A 290 -1.43 -2.73 -16.36
N PRO A 291 -1.44 -2.17 -17.58
CA PRO A 291 -0.91 -0.83 -17.85
C PRO A 291 -1.90 0.24 -17.38
N CYS A 292 -1.47 1.50 -17.52
CA CYS A 292 -2.34 2.67 -17.46
C CYS A 292 -3.57 2.48 -18.37
N ALA A 293 -4.74 2.91 -17.89
CA ALA A 293 -6.00 2.82 -18.63
C ALA A 293 -5.96 3.53 -20.01
N SER A 294 -5.09 4.54 -20.17
CA SER A 294 -4.85 5.23 -21.44
C SER A 294 -3.90 4.50 -22.40
N GLY A 295 -3.35 3.35 -22.01
CA GLY A 295 -2.39 2.60 -22.83
C GLY A 295 -1.00 3.22 -22.93
N CYS A 296 -0.57 4.02 -21.93
CA CYS A 296 0.77 4.60 -21.93
C CYS A 296 1.87 3.54 -21.89
N VAL A 297 3.01 3.83 -22.51
CA VAL A 297 4.23 3.00 -22.40
C VAL A 297 4.77 2.99 -20.96
N ASP A 298 5.46 1.89 -20.60
CA ASP A 298 6.14 1.69 -19.31
C ASP A 298 5.28 2.01 -18.07
N SER A 299 3.98 1.73 -18.16
CA SER A 299 2.99 2.12 -17.17
C SER A 299 2.41 0.96 -16.36
N LEU A 300 3.06 -0.20 -16.41
CA LEU A 300 2.63 -1.40 -15.70
C LEU A 300 2.62 -1.19 -14.18
N ILE A 301 1.56 -1.67 -13.53
CA ILE A 301 1.45 -1.67 -12.08
C ILE A 301 2.43 -2.71 -11.51
N LYS A 302 3.44 -2.25 -10.78
CA LYS A 302 4.50 -3.11 -10.22
C LYS A 302 4.08 -3.82 -8.93
N GLU A 303 3.27 -3.16 -8.11
CA GLU A 303 2.76 -3.72 -6.85
C GLU A 303 1.38 -4.36 -7.09
N LEU A 304 1.36 -5.68 -7.26
CA LEU A 304 0.16 -6.44 -7.65
C LEU A 304 -0.95 -6.41 -6.59
N HIS A 305 -0.64 -6.06 -5.33
CA HIS A 305 -1.64 -5.98 -4.28
C HIS A 305 -2.69 -4.87 -4.52
N HIS A 306 -2.45 -3.93 -5.45
CA HIS A 306 -3.46 -2.97 -5.89
C HIS A 306 -4.71 -3.65 -6.47
N PHE A 307 -4.56 -4.82 -7.10
CA PHE A 307 -5.70 -5.55 -7.67
C PHE A 307 -6.63 -6.14 -6.61
N ARG A 308 -6.29 -6.09 -5.32
CA ARG A 308 -7.22 -6.44 -4.24
C ARG A 308 -8.43 -5.52 -4.16
N VAL A 309 -8.41 -4.36 -4.84
CA VAL A 309 -9.58 -3.51 -5.06
C VAL A 309 -10.75 -4.24 -5.73
N LEU A 310 -10.47 -5.34 -6.46
CA LEU A 310 -11.48 -6.19 -7.10
C LEU A 310 -12.44 -6.84 -6.09
N GLY A 311 -12.02 -6.98 -4.83
CA GLY A 311 -12.68 -7.81 -3.83
C GLY A 311 -12.23 -9.27 -3.90
N ASP A 312 -12.45 -10.02 -2.83
CA ASP A 312 -11.84 -11.34 -2.64
C ASP A 312 -12.16 -12.33 -3.78
N GLU A 313 -13.43 -12.45 -4.19
CA GLU A 313 -13.85 -13.39 -5.25
C GLU A 313 -13.17 -13.12 -6.61
N GLN A 314 -13.16 -11.86 -7.04
CA GLN A 314 -12.56 -11.47 -8.31
C GLN A 314 -11.03 -11.47 -8.22
N TYR A 315 -10.47 -11.19 -7.05
CA TYR A 315 -9.03 -11.30 -6.81
C TYR A 315 -8.54 -12.75 -6.86
N ASP A 316 -9.33 -13.71 -6.36
CA ASP A 316 -9.01 -15.14 -6.47
C ASP A 316 -9.00 -15.60 -7.93
N ARG A 317 -9.98 -15.15 -8.73
CA ARG A 317 -9.98 -15.38 -10.19
C ARG A 317 -8.76 -14.78 -10.88
N TYR A 318 -8.35 -13.57 -10.46
CA TYR A 318 -7.13 -12.93 -10.95
C TYR A 318 -5.87 -13.75 -10.62
N LEU A 319 -5.74 -14.25 -9.38
CA LEU A 319 -4.63 -15.11 -8.99
C LEU A 319 -4.60 -16.40 -9.81
N GLN A 320 -5.78 -17.01 -10.04
CA GLN A 320 -5.90 -18.21 -10.85
C GLN A 320 -5.43 -17.94 -12.28
N TYR A 321 -5.97 -16.91 -12.96
CA TYR A 321 -5.55 -16.59 -14.33
C TYR A 321 -4.07 -16.22 -14.41
N GLY A 322 -3.53 -15.51 -13.43
CA GLY A 322 -2.10 -15.23 -13.37
C GLY A 322 -1.24 -16.49 -13.25
N ALA A 323 -1.68 -17.48 -12.46
CA ALA A 323 -1.00 -18.77 -12.34
C ALA A 323 -1.11 -19.60 -13.63
N GLU A 324 -2.28 -19.59 -14.29
CA GLU A 324 -2.49 -20.24 -15.59
C GLU A 324 -1.55 -19.67 -16.66
N GLU A 325 -1.49 -18.34 -16.79
CA GLU A 325 -0.63 -17.69 -17.78
C GLU A 325 0.86 -17.90 -17.46
N CYS A 326 1.26 -17.78 -16.19
CA CYS A 326 2.64 -18.07 -15.77
C CYS A 326 3.05 -19.51 -16.14
N LEU A 327 2.17 -20.48 -15.90
CA LEU A 327 2.40 -21.88 -16.24
C LEU A 327 2.57 -22.07 -17.75
N LEU A 328 1.71 -21.44 -18.57
CA LEU A 328 1.80 -21.51 -20.03
C LEU A 328 3.11 -20.90 -20.54
N MET A 329 3.56 -19.79 -19.95
CA MET A 329 4.80 -19.10 -20.33
C MET A 329 6.06 -19.94 -20.09
N ILE A 330 6.06 -20.79 -19.05
CA ILE A 330 7.16 -21.71 -18.77
C ILE A 330 7.00 -23.08 -19.50
N GLY A 331 6.08 -23.16 -20.46
CA GLY A 331 5.85 -24.36 -21.28
C GLY A 331 5.04 -25.46 -20.61
N GLY A 332 4.35 -25.13 -19.51
CA GLY A 332 3.45 -26.03 -18.80
C GLY A 332 2.10 -26.20 -19.47
N LEU A 333 1.28 -27.09 -18.90
CA LEU A 333 -0.02 -27.49 -19.44
C LEU A 333 -1.07 -27.49 -18.33
N MET A 334 -2.29 -27.12 -18.68
CA MET A 334 -3.45 -27.27 -17.80
C MET A 334 -4.11 -28.62 -18.04
N CYS A 335 -4.52 -29.31 -16.97
CA CYS A 335 -5.31 -30.52 -17.09
C CYS A 335 -6.67 -30.20 -17.73
N PRO A 336 -7.04 -30.83 -18.86
CA PRO A 336 -8.29 -30.55 -19.57
C PRO A 336 -9.51 -31.23 -18.93
N SER A 337 -9.30 -32.10 -17.93
CA SER A 337 -10.39 -32.81 -17.26
C SER A 337 -11.35 -31.83 -16.58
N PRO A 338 -12.67 -31.92 -16.82
CA PRO A 338 -13.66 -31.04 -16.22
C PRO A 338 -13.55 -31.00 -14.69
N GLY A 339 -13.43 -29.80 -14.13
CA GLY A 339 -13.32 -29.60 -12.69
C GLY A 339 -11.95 -29.89 -12.08
N CYS A 340 -10.94 -30.30 -12.87
CA CYS A 340 -9.57 -30.46 -12.38
C CYS A 340 -8.76 -29.17 -12.55
N GLY A 341 -8.38 -28.82 -13.79
CA GLY A 341 -7.58 -27.63 -14.05
C GLY A 341 -6.21 -27.60 -13.36
N ALA A 342 -5.67 -28.75 -12.94
CA ALA A 342 -4.35 -28.79 -12.32
C ALA A 342 -3.25 -28.35 -13.31
N GLY A 343 -2.31 -27.53 -12.83
CA GLY A 343 -1.14 -27.11 -13.59
C GLY A 343 -0.05 -28.18 -13.62
N LEU A 344 0.48 -28.48 -14.80
CA LEU A 344 1.43 -29.57 -15.04
C LEU A 344 2.70 -29.05 -15.70
N LEU A 345 3.85 -29.46 -15.17
CA LEU A 345 5.17 -29.23 -15.75
C LEU A 345 5.81 -30.60 -16.07
N PRO A 346 5.41 -31.24 -17.18
CA PRO A 346 6.00 -32.52 -17.57
C PRO A 346 7.51 -32.37 -17.81
N SER A 347 8.31 -33.22 -17.17
CA SER A 347 9.78 -33.22 -17.27
C SER A 347 10.27 -33.56 -18.68
N ASP A 348 9.46 -34.30 -19.44
CA ASP A 348 9.78 -34.76 -20.78
C ASP A 348 8.82 -34.16 -21.81
N ASN A 349 9.30 -33.99 -23.04
CA ASN A 349 8.48 -33.52 -24.15
C ASN A 349 7.62 -34.65 -24.76
N THR A 350 7.23 -35.64 -23.94
CA THR A 350 6.44 -36.78 -24.36
C THR A 350 5.01 -36.35 -24.65
N ARG A 351 4.39 -37.04 -25.61
CA ARG A 351 3.02 -36.78 -26.02
C ARG A 351 1.98 -37.27 -25.02
N ARG A 352 2.31 -38.31 -24.25
CA ARG A 352 1.49 -38.81 -23.14
C ARG A 352 1.74 -37.96 -21.90
N VAL A 353 0.74 -37.21 -21.48
CA VAL A 353 0.79 -36.41 -20.25
C VAL A 353 -0.20 -37.00 -19.25
N GLU A 354 0.25 -37.18 -18.02
CA GLU A 354 -0.57 -37.70 -16.92
C GLU A 354 -0.69 -36.62 -15.84
N CYS A 355 -1.93 -36.34 -15.43
CA CYS A 355 -2.21 -35.45 -14.33
C CYS A 355 -1.89 -36.16 -13.00
N ASP A 356 -0.89 -35.70 -12.26
CA ASP A 356 -0.42 -36.36 -11.02
C ASP A 356 -1.58 -36.60 -10.05
N GLN A 357 -1.83 -37.86 -9.68
CA GLN A 357 -2.92 -38.26 -8.80
C GLN A 357 -2.79 -37.73 -7.36
N ARG A 358 -1.60 -37.27 -6.94
CA ARG A 358 -1.41 -36.68 -5.60
C ARG A 358 -2.03 -35.29 -5.49
N VAL A 359 -2.12 -34.58 -6.62
CA VAL A 359 -2.50 -33.16 -6.65
C VAL A 359 -3.64 -32.88 -7.65
N GLY A 360 -3.91 -33.80 -8.57
CA GLY A 360 -4.91 -33.71 -9.61
C GLY A 360 -5.72 -35.00 -9.77
N CYS A 361 -6.31 -35.22 -10.94
CA CYS A 361 -7.34 -36.24 -11.14
C CYS A 361 -6.88 -37.56 -11.78
N GLY A 362 -5.59 -37.72 -12.09
CA GLY A 362 -5.10 -38.93 -12.78
C GLY A 362 -5.40 -39.00 -14.27
N PHE A 363 -5.99 -37.94 -14.85
CA PHE A 363 -6.35 -37.93 -16.26
C PHE A 363 -5.13 -38.02 -17.16
N VAL A 364 -5.15 -38.94 -18.12
CA VAL A 364 -4.08 -39.16 -19.10
C VAL A 364 -4.54 -38.64 -20.46
N PHE A 365 -3.81 -37.66 -20.99
CA PHE A 365 -4.20 -36.93 -22.19
C PHE A 365 -3.04 -36.72 -23.16
N CYS A 366 -3.39 -36.43 -24.40
CA CYS A 366 -2.46 -36.07 -25.45
C CYS A 366 -2.04 -34.60 -25.31
N ARG A 367 -0.73 -34.35 -25.28
CA ARG A 367 -0.15 -32.99 -25.19
C ARG A 367 -0.63 -32.04 -26.30
N GLU A 368 -0.86 -32.57 -27.49
CA GLU A 368 -1.14 -31.77 -28.69
C GLU A 368 -2.63 -31.40 -28.81
N CYS A 369 -3.53 -32.39 -28.82
CA CYS A 369 -4.97 -32.13 -28.98
C CYS A 369 -5.71 -31.89 -27.65
N ARG A 370 -5.09 -32.14 -26.50
CA ARG A 370 -5.70 -32.04 -25.15
C ARG A 370 -6.88 -33.00 -24.90
N GLU A 371 -7.06 -34.00 -25.76
CA GLU A 371 -8.05 -35.07 -25.59
C GLU A 371 -7.45 -36.30 -24.89
N TYR A 372 -8.28 -37.32 -24.61
CA TYR A 372 -7.85 -38.62 -24.11
C TYR A 372 -6.62 -39.13 -24.87
N TYR A 373 -5.65 -39.69 -24.13
CA TYR A 373 -4.44 -40.20 -24.76
C TYR A 373 -4.76 -41.31 -25.76
N HIS A 374 -4.11 -41.23 -26.93
CA HIS A 374 -4.28 -42.18 -28.02
C HIS A 374 -2.95 -42.41 -28.75
N GLU A 375 -2.83 -43.59 -29.36
CA GLU A 375 -1.69 -43.94 -30.21
C GLU A 375 -2.01 -43.54 -31.67
N GLY A 376 -1.08 -42.87 -32.38
CA GLY A 376 -1.30 -42.36 -33.74
C GLY A 376 -1.58 -40.85 -33.83
N ALA A 377 -1.67 -40.26 -35.02
CA ALA A 377 -1.78 -38.79 -35.22
C ALA A 377 -3.08 -38.19 -34.67
N CYS A 378 -3.04 -36.93 -34.20
CA CYS A 378 -4.23 -36.20 -33.75
C CYS A 378 -5.20 -35.96 -34.91
N GLN A 379 -6.50 -36.23 -34.69
CA GLN A 379 -7.53 -35.89 -35.67
C GLN A 379 -7.77 -34.38 -35.64
N THR A 380 -7.30 -33.66 -36.66
CA THR A 380 -7.68 -32.26 -36.88
C THR A 380 -9.14 -32.22 -37.33
N LEU A 381 -10.04 -31.71 -36.50
CA LEU A 381 -11.37 -31.29 -36.96
C LEU A 381 -11.17 -30.15 -37.98
N PRO A 382 -11.68 -30.26 -39.23
CA PRO A 382 -11.62 -29.17 -40.18
C PRO A 382 -12.43 -27.99 -39.63
N SER A 383 -11.86 -26.78 -39.68
CA SER A 383 -12.63 -25.54 -39.51
C SER A 383 -13.83 -25.55 -40.47
N PRO A 384 -15.03 -25.09 -40.05
CA PRO A 384 -16.17 -25.03 -40.95
C PRO A 384 -15.83 -24.08 -42.11
N HIS A 385 -15.62 -24.64 -43.30
CA HIS A 385 -15.55 -23.88 -44.53
C HIS A 385 -16.84 -23.06 -44.66
N ILE A 386 -16.68 -21.73 -44.76
CA ILE A 386 -17.73 -20.83 -45.25
C ILE A 386 -18.05 -21.30 -46.67
N GLY A 387 -19.19 -21.97 -46.83
CA GLY A 387 -19.69 -22.40 -48.12
C GLY A 387 -19.93 -21.19 -49.02
N GLU A 388 -19.29 -21.22 -50.18
CA GLU A 388 -19.56 -20.33 -51.30
C GLU A 388 -21.05 -20.38 -51.64
N VAL A 389 -21.71 -19.21 -51.56
CA VAL A 389 -23.05 -19.01 -52.13
C VAL A 389 -22.87 -19.01 -53.65
N SER A 390 -23.14 -20.16 -54.26
CA SER A 390 -23.27 -20.29 -55.71
C SER A 390 -24.58 -19.66 -56.17
N GLN A 391 -24.46 -18.78 -57.15
CA GLN A 391 -25.53 -18.18 -57.94
C GLN A 391 -26.44 -19.25 -58.56
N CYS A 392 -27.75 -19.07 -58.41
CA CYS A 392 -28.79 -19.34 -59.41
C CYS A 392 -30.01 -18.48 -59.08
#